data_AF-A0A8C9F826-F1
#
_entry.id   AF-A0A8C9F826-F1
#
_cell.length_a   1.000
_cell.length_b   1.000
_cell.length_c   1.000
_cell.angle_alpha   90.00
_cell.angle_beta   90.00
_cell.angle_gamma   90.00
#
_symmetry.space_group_name_H-M   'P 1'
#
loop_
_entity.id
_entity.type
_entity.pdbx_description
1 polymer ?
#
loop_
_entity_poly.entity_id
_entity_poly.type
_entity_poly.pdbx_seq_one_letter_code
_entity_poly.pdbx_strand_id
1 'polypeptide(L)'
;SAASRPHQSTVAECVNKYSYLCVCFRVDPIPYDTPKPAGHTRFVCISDTHSRTDGIQMPYGDILLHTGDFTELGLPSEVKKFNDWLGKELLRFGDPN
;
A
#
# COMPACT_ATOMS: atom_id res chain seq x y z
N SER A 1 -9.47 -34.77 2.73
CA SER A 1 -8.49 -34.23 3.70
C SER A 1 -8.43 -32.73 3.51
N ALA A 2 -9.29 -32.01 4.24
CA ALA A 2 -9.35 -30.56 4.21
C ALA A 2 -8.44 -30.03 5.33
N ALA A 3 -7.24 -29.59 4.98
CA ALA A 3 -6.41 -28.80 5.88
C ALA A 3 -6.87 -27.34 5.77
N SER A 4 -7.85 -26.99 6.59
CA SER A 4 -8.22 -25.60 6.91
C SER A 4 -6.97 -24.86 7.40
N ARG A 5 -6.43 -23.95 6.59
CA ARG A 5 -5.31 -23.08 6.99
C ARG A 5 -5.83 -22.06 8.01
N PRO A 6 -5.08 -21.78 9.08
CA PRO A 6 -5.57 -20.91 10.14
C PRO A 6 -5.52 -19.46 9.67
N HIS A 7 -6.65 -18.78 9.91
CA HIS A 7 -6.82 -17.37 10.25
C HIS A 7 -5.80 -16.38 9.66
N GLN A 8 -6.29 -15.50 8.78
CA GLN A 8 -5.65 -14.21 8.52
C GLN A 8 -5.45 -13.51 9.87
N SER A 9 -4.24 -13.56 10.39
CA SER A 9 -3.89 -12.81 11.58
C SER A 9 -3.93 -11.35 11.21
N THR A 10 -4.94 -10.64 11.72
CA THR A 10 -4.97 -9.18 11.63
C THR A 10 -3.69 -8.62 12.27
N VAL A 11 -3.22 -7.46 11.80
CA VAL A 11 -2.00 -6.79 12.32
C VAL A 11 -1.97 -6.76 13.86
N ALA A 12 -3.14 -6.66 14.50
CA ALA A 12 -3.31 -6.68 15.96
C ALA A 12 -2.86 -8.00 16.64
N GLU A 13 -3.01 -9.16 16.01
CA GLU A 13 -2.63 -10.45 16.60
C GLU A 13 -1.11 -10.64 16.61
N CYS A 14 -0.42 -10.14 15.59
CA CYS A 14 1.05 -10.20 15.50
C CYS A 14 1.72 -9.33 16.57
N VAL A 15 1.14 -8.16 16.87
CA VAL A 15 1.63 -7.21 17.89
C VAL A 15 1.58 -7.80 19.31
N ASN A 16 0.66 -8.72 19.59
CA ASN A 16 0.54 -9.36 20.91
C ASN A 16 1.54 -10.52 21.13
N LYS A 17 2.11 -11.11 20.06
CA LYS A 17 2.99 -12.29 20.17
C LYS A 17 4.48 -11.94 20.25
N TYR A 18 4.88 -10.83 19.64
CA TYR A 18 6.23 -10.29 19.70
C TYR A 18 6.09 -8.88 20.28
N SER A 19 6.60 -8.66 21.50
CA SER A 19 6.41 -7.45 22.31
C SER A 19 7.07 -6.18 21.72
N TYR A 20 6.84 -5.87 20.44
CA TYR A 20 7.09 -4.60 19.81
C TYR A 20 5.81 -3.79 19.95
N LEU A 21 5.81 -2.82 20.86
CA LEU A 21 4.71 -1.86 20.98
C LEU A 21 4.61 -1.07 19.67
N CYS A 22 3.67 -1.45 18.80
CA CYS A 22 3.33 -0.67 17.63
C CYS A 22 2.47 0.51 18.08
N VAL A 23 3.08 1.69 18.20
CA VAL A 23 2.34 2.92 18.50
C VAL A 23 1.77 3.47 17.20
N CYS A 24 0.50 3.16 16.93
CA CYS A 24 -0.24 3.73 15.81
C CYS A 24 -0.92 5.02 16.26
N PHE A 25 -0.44 6.17 15.80
CA PHE A 25 -1.19 7.41 15.88
C PHE A 25 -2.20 7.46 14.73
N ARG A 26 -3.48 7.66 15.05
CA ARG A 26 -4.47 8.00 14.02
C ARG A 26 -4.21 9.42 13.55
N VAL A 27 -4.09 9.57 12.24
CA VAL A 27 -4.00 10.87 11.57
C VAL A 27 -5.27 11.03 10.76
N ASP A 28 -5.92 12.17 10.87
CA ASP A 28 -7.08 12.48 10.05
C ASP A 28 -6.65 12.63 8.58
N PRO A 29 -7.31 11.95 7.63
CA PRO A 29 -6.91 12.01 6.24
C PRO A 29 -7.20 13.39 5.66
N ILE A 30 -6.26 13.91 4.88
CA ILE A 30 -6.47 15.09 4.05
C ILE A 30 -7.14 14.69 2.72
N PRO A 31 -8.07 15.49 2.18
CA PRO A 31 -8.63 15.27 0.85
C PRO A 31 -7.57 15.23 -0.25
N TYR A 32 -7.76 14.41 -1.29
CA TYR A 32 -6.78 14.24 -2.37
C TYR A 32 -6.57 15.49 -3.24
N ASP A 33 -7.58 16.34 -3.33
CA ASP A 33 -7.57 17.63 -4.02
C ASP A 33 -6.93 18.76 -3.21
N THR A 34 -6.52 18.50 -1.96
CA THR A 34 -5.80 19.46 -1.14
C THR A 34 -4.52 19.89 -1.87
N PRO A 35 -4.30 21.18 -2.16
CA PRO A 35 -3.10 21.65 -2.86
C PRO A 35 -1.83 21.25 -2.11
N LYS A 36 -0.80 20.80 -2.85
CA LYS A 36 0.53 20.55 -2.28
C LYS A 36 1.19 21.88 -1.93
N PRO A 37 1.64 22.11 -0.68
CA PRO A 37 2.38 23.32 -0.32
C PRO A 37 3.64 23.48 -1.18
N ALA A 38 4.00 24.73 -1.51
CA ALA A 38 5.20 25.00 -2.28
C ALA A 38 6.45 24.46 -1.58
N GLY A 39 7.38 23.89 -2.37
CA GLY A 39 8.62 23.31 -1.86
C GLY A 39 8.46 22.00 -1.07
N HIS A 40 7.28 21.37 -1.07
CA HIS A 40 7.04 20.09 -0.41
C HIS A 40 6.93 18.92 -1.38
N THR A 41 7.24 17.73 -0.88
CA THR A 41 7.04 16.44 -1.55
C THR A 41 5.84 15.74 -0.95
N ARG A 42 4.92 15.27 -1.80
CA ARG A 42 3.76 14.46 -1.41
C ARG A 42 4.07 12.99 -1.62
N PHE A 43 4.12 12.25 -0.52
CA PHE A 43 4.21 10.80 -0.55
C PHE A 43 2.81 10.19 -0.59
N VAL A 44 2.64 9.14 -1.40
CA VAL A 44 1.47 8.27 -1.36
C VAL A 44 1.90 6.95 -0.75
N CYS A 45 1.34 6.61 0.39
CA CYS A 45 1.70 5.42 1.15
C CYS A 45 0.61 4.36 1.03
N ILE A 46 0.98 3.17 0.56
CA ILE A 46 0.11 1.98 0.50
C ILE A 46 0.86 0.77 1.04
N SER A 47 0.13 -0.29 1.40
CA SER A 47 0.71 -1.53 1.90
C SER A 47 -0.27 -2.68 1.67
N ASP A 48 0.21 -3.92 1.83
CA ASP A 48 -0.64 -5.12 1.98
C ASP A 48 -1.68 -5.28 0.85
N THR A 49 -1.29 -4.94 -0.38
CA THR A 49 -2.21 -5.02 -1.52
C THR A 49 -2.51 -6.45 -1.92
N HIS A 50 -1.64 -7.41 -1.60
CA HIS A 50 -1.82 -8.84 -1.87
C HIS A 50 -2.35 -9.12 -3.29
N SER A 51 -1.69 -8.56 -4.31
CA SER A 51 -2.07 -8.68 -5.73
C SER A 51 -3.44 -8.10 -6.15
N ARG A 52 -4.10 -7.35 -5.27
CA ARG A 52 -5.41 -6.69 -5.49
C ARG A 52 -5.26 -5.20 -5.86
N THR A 53 -4.48 -4.91 -6.88
CA THR A 53 -4.21 -3.53 -7.31
C THR A 53 -5.23 -2.94 -8.29
N ASP A 54 -6.05 -3.78 -8.94
CA ASP A 54 -6.91 -3.38 -10.07
C ASP A 54 -8.05 -2.38 -9.69
N GLY A 55 -8.40 -2.29 -8.40
CA GLY A 55 -9.43 -1.38 -7.89
C GLY A 55 -8.89 -0.11 -7.22
N ILE A 56 -7.57 0.05 -7.14
CA ILE A 56 -6.95 1.16 -6.42
C ILE A 56 -6.99 2.41 -7.32
N GLN A 57 -7.67 3.45 -6.86
CA GLN A 57 -7.62 4.77 -7.48
C GLN A 57 -6.47 5.56 -6.85
N MET A 58 -5.36 5.70 -7.60
CA MET A 58 -4.17 6.37 -7.09
C MET A 58 -4.36 7.90 -7.03
N PRO A 59 -4.18 8.54 -5.86
CA PRO A 59 -4.18 9.99 -5.78
C PRO A 59 -2.89 10.58 -6.38
N TYR A 60 -2.91 11.87 -6.71
CA TYR A 60 -1.71 12.58 -7.13
C TYR A 60 -0.67 12.62 -6.01
N GLY A 61 0.57 12.41 -6.39
CA GLY A 61 1.73 12.50 -5.52
C GLY A 61 3.02 12.51 -6.30
N ASP A 62 4.12 12.71 -5.59
CA ASP A 62 5.45 12.76 -6.19
C ASP A 62 6.16 11.40 -6.04
N ILE A 63 5.96 10.72 -4.90
CA ILE A 63 6.65 9.46 -4.57
C ILE A 63 5.63 8.45 -4.04
N LEU A 64 5.56 7.28 -4.67
CA LEU A 64 4.81 6.13 -4.17
C LEU A 64 5.69 5.31 -3.22
N LEU A 65 5.18 5.06 -2.01
CA LEU A 65 5.77 4.18 -1.01
C LEU A 65 4.84 2.98 -0.81
N HIS A 66 5.29 1.78 -1.19
CA HIS A 66 4.61 0.52 -0.90
C HIS A 66 5.39 -0.26 0.17
N THR A 67 4.80 -0.52 1.34
CA THR A 67 5.55 -1.01 2.52
C THR A 67 5.56 -2.54 2.70
N GLY A 68 5.48 -3.31 1.62
CA GLY A 68 5.47 -4.79 1.66
C GLY A 68 4.13 -5.43 1.31
N ASP A 69 4.09 -6.75 1.26
CA ASP A 69 2.89 -7.59 1.00
C ASP A 69 2.11 -7.22 -0.27
N PHE A 70 2.82 -6.91 -1.36
CA PHE A 70 2.21 -6.65 -2.66
C PHE A 70 1.81 -7.93 -3.43
N THR A 71 2.27 -9.10 -2.98
CA THR A 71 1.91 -10.42 -3.53
C THR A 71 1.09 -11.23 -2.53
N GLU A 72 0.22 -12.12 -3.00
CA GLU A 72 -0.49 -13.07 -2.10
C GLU A 72 0.42 -14.26 -1.75
N LEU A 73 1.12 -14.83 -2.73
CA LEU A 73 1.95 -16.03 -2.55
C LEU A 73 3.43 -15.83 -2.92
N GLY A 74 3.79 -14.67 -3.47
CA GLY A 74 5.15 -14.38 -3.91
C GLY A 74 5.50 -15.00 -5.26
N LEU A 75 4.49 -15.32 -6.08
CA LEU A 75 4.73 -15.94 -7.38
C LEU A 75 5.36 -14.93 -8.35
N PRO A 76 6.28 -15.37 -9.24
CA PRO A 76 6.87 -14.47 -10.23
C PRO A 76 5.84 -13.76 -11.12
N SER A 77 4.70 -14.42 -11.39
CA SER A 77 3.58 -13.82 -12.12
C SER A 77 2.90 -12.69 -11.34
N GLU A 78 2.79 -12.78 -10.02
CA GLU A 78 2.25 -11.73 -9.15
C GLU A 78 3.20 -10.54 -9.07
N VAL A 79 4.50 -10.81 -8.94
CA VAL A 79 5.54 -9.77 -9.00
C VAL A 79 5.48 -9.04 -10.34
N LYS A 80 5.35 -9.78 -11.45
CA LYS A 80 5.18 -9.17 -12.77
C LYS A 80 3.91 -8.34 -12.86
N LYS A 81 2.76 -8.87 -12.39
CA LYS A 81 1.48 -8.13 -12.38
C LYS A 81 1.61 -6.81 -11.61
N PHE A 82 2.22 -6.86 -10.43
CA PHE A 82 2.45 -5.67 -9.60
C PHE A 82 3.37 -4.66 -10.31
N ASN A 83 4.45 -5.12 -10.94
CA ASN A 83 5.35 -4.25 -11.70
C ASN A 83 4.66 -3.63 -12.93
N ASP A 84 3.83 -4.40 -13.63
CA ASP A 84 3.02 -3.89 -14.75
C ASP A 84 2.01 -2.82 -14.27
N TRP A 85 1.46 -2.99 -13.06
CA TRP A 85 0.59 -1.99 -12.42
C TRP A 85 1.37 -0.73 -12.04
N LEU A 86 2.56 -0.85 -11.43
CA LEU A 86 3.44 0.29 -11.14
C LEU A 86 3.73 1.10 -12.40
N GLY A 87 4.04 0.43 -13.52
CA GLY A 87 4.29 1.12 -14.79
C GLY A 87 3.09 1.92 -15.29
N LYS A 88 1.86 1.43 -15.09
CA LYS A 88 0.63 2.16 -15.49
C LYS A 88 0.34 3.35 -14.59
N GLU A 89 0.43 3.16 -13.28
CA GLU A 89 0.12 4.22 -12.31
C GLU A 89 1.18 5.31 -12.31
N LEU A 90 2.48 4.95 -12.36
CA LEU A 90 3.58 5.93 -12.38
C LEU A 90 3.56 6.83 -13.61
N LEU A 91 3.06 6.35 -14.76
CA LEU A 91 2.86 7.21 -15.95
C LEU A 91 1.78 8.27 -15.76
N ARG A 92 0.88 8.09 -14.80
CA ARG A 92 -0.19 9.02 -14.44
C ARG A 92 0.13 9.81 -13.17
N PHE A 93 1.29 9.53 -12.57
CA PHE A 93 1.68 10.01 -11.26
C PHE A 93 2.47 11.30 -11.38
N GLY A 94 1.88 12.38 -10.90
CA GLY A 94 2.46 13.71 -10.89
C GLY A 94 1.35 14.74 -10.73
N ASP A 95 1.55 15.71 -9.84
CA ASP A 95 0.61 16.83 -9.68
C ASP A 95 0.50 17.54 -11.05
N PRO A 96 -0.71 17.68 -11.63
CA PRO A 96 -0.89 18.40 -12.89
C PRO A 96 -0.64 19.92 -12.76
N ASN A 97 -0.41 20.42 -11.54
CA ASN A 97 -0.16 21.84 -11.24
C ASN A 97 1.31 22.15 -10.99
#